data_AF-A0A354SCW3-F1
#
_entry.id   AF-A0A354SCW3-F1
#
_cell.length_a   1.000
_cell.length_b   1.000
_cell.length_c   1.000
_cell.angle_alpha   90.00
_cell.angle_beta   90.00
_cell.angle_gamma   90.00
#
_symmetry.space_group_name_H-M   'P 1'
#
loop_
_entity.id
_entity.type
_entity.pdbx_description
1 polymer ?
#
loop_
_entity_poly.entity_id
_entity_poly.type
_entity_poly.pdbx_seq_one_letter_code
_entity_poly.pdbx_strand_id
1 'polypeptide(L)'
;RMIGADVLGPGLRALQEQHPVIGEVRGLGVFWALELVSDRATREPLAPYGGSSPAMAELLTACKVNGLLPFTNFNRLHVVPPCTISVDETHEALARLDAVFTAIDRHYVGS
;
A
#
# COMPACT_ATOMS: atom_id res chain seq x y z
N ARG A 1 14.30 -19.22 0.35
CA ARG A 1 13.38 -18.24 0.95
C ARG A 1 12.61 -17.57 -0.18
N MET A 2 11.28 -17.56 -0.14
CA MET A 2 10.45 -16.93 -1.15
C MET A 2 10.11 -15.50 -0.72
N ILE A 3 10.66 -14.48 -1.39
CA ILE A 3 10.46 -13.05 -1.04
C ILE A 3 8.97 -12.73 -0.81
N GLY A 4 8.12 -13.19 -1.71
CA GLY A 4 6.68 -12.98 -1.64
C GLY A 4 6.01 -13.45 -0.35
N ALA A 5 6.28 -14.68 0.06
CA ALA A 5 5.64 -15.31 1.20
C ALA A 5 6.35 -15.02 2.53
N ASP A 6 7.68 -14.85 2.51
CA ASP A 6 8.51 -14.82 3.72
C ASP A 6 8.98 -13.41 4.11
N VAL A 7 8.76 -12.40 3.26
CA VAL A 7 9.21 -11.01 3.49
C VAL A 7 8.13 -10.01 3.09
N LEU A 8 7.78 -9.95 1.80
CA LEU A 8 6.89 -8.93 1.25
C LEU A 8 5.47 -9.05 1.82
N GLY A 9 4.85 -10.23 1.72
CA GLY A 9 3.52 -10.48 2.25
C GLY A 9 3.37 -10.15 3.74
N PRO A 10 4.23 -10.71 4.63
CA PRO A 10 4.24 -10.37 6.04
C PRO A 10 4.46 -8.87 6.29
N GLY A 11 5.39 -8.23 5.59
CA GLY A 11 5.65 -6.80 5.72
C GLY A 11 4.45 -5.93 5.33
N LEU A 12 3.75 -6.26 4.25
CA LEU A 12 2.54 -5.54 3.84
C LEU A 12 1.38 -5.72 4.84
N ARG A 13 1.29 -6.88 5.50
CA ARG A 13 0.31 -7.08 6.60
C ARG A 13 0.68 -6.30 7.85
N ALA A 14 1.97 -6.18 8.17
CA ALA A 14 2.42 -5.32 9.26
C ALA A 14 2.07 -3.84 8.98
N LEU A 15 2.26 -3.36 7.74
CA LEU A 15 1.79 -2.03 7.33
C LEU A 15 0.27 -1.89 7.49
N GLN A 16 -0.52 -2.93 7.20
CA GLN A 16 -1.96 -2.91 7.45
C GLN A 16 -2.28 -2.78 8.94
N GLU A 17 -1.52 -3.39 9.84
CA GLU A 17 -1.73 -3.22 11.28
C GLU A 17 -1.43 -1.78 11.73
N GLN A 18 -0.46 -1.12 11.09
CA GLN A 18 -0.01 0.23 11.44
C GLN A 18 -0.87 1.35 10.82
N HIS A 19 -1.36 1.15 9.59
CA HIS A 19 -2.00 2.20 8.80
C HIS A 19 -3.48 1.88 8.55
N PRO A 20 -4.42 2.58 9.22
CA PRO A 20 -5.84 2.26 9.15
C PRO A 20 -6.43 2.38 7.74
N VAL A 21 -5.85 3.24 6.88
CA VAL A 21 -6.26 3.39 5.48
C VAL A 21 -6.11 2.11 4.65
N ILE A 22 -5.27 1.15 5.07
CA ILE A 22 -5.14 -0.14 4.38
C ILE A 22 -6.28 -1.05 4.85
N GLY A 23 -7.31 -1.22 4.04
CA GLY A 23 -8.46 -2.06 4.36
C GLY A 23 -8.18 -3.55 4.15
N GLU A 24 -7.48 -3.91 3.08
CA GLU A 24 -7.17 -5.30 2.75
C GLU A 24 -5.77 -5.44 2.12
N VAL A 25 -5.07 -6.51 2.50
CA VAL A 25 -3.79 -6.95 1.90
C VAL A 25 -3.96 -8.34 1.30
N ARG A 26 -3.79 -8.45 -0.03
CA ARG A 26 -3.86 -9.75 -0.72
C ARG A 26 -2.83 -9.86 -1.84
N GLY A 27 -2.37 -11.08 -2.10
CA GLY A 27 -1.37 -11.33 -3.12
C GLY A 27 -0.79 -12.74 -3.08
N LEU A 28 0.02 -13.04 -4.09
CA LEU A 28 0.77 -14.30 -4.22
C LEU A 28 2.09 -14.02 -4.94
N GLY A 29 3.17 -14.70 -4.51
CA GLY A 29 4.50 -14.43 -5.05
C GLY A 29 4.88 -12.97 -4.83
N VAL A 30 5.39 -12.30 -5.86
CA VAL A 30 5.71 -10.86 -5.80
C VAL A 30 4.58 -9.97 -6.33
N PHE A 31 3.36 -10.48 -6.49
CA PHE A 31 2.22 -9.66 -6.91
C PHE A 31 1.26 -9.43 -5.74
N TRP A 32 1.25 -8.21 -5.21
CA TRP A 32 0.41 -7.82 -4.09
C TRP A 32 -0.42 -6.58 -4.39
N ALA A 33 -1.59 -6.51 -3.75
CA ALA A 33 -2.50 -5.39 -3.82
C ALA A 33 -2.94 -4.98 -2.42
N LEU A 34 -3.01 -3.66 -2.21
CA LEU A 34 -3.54 -3.02 -1.03
C LEU A 34 -4.83 -2.28 -1.43
N GLU A 35 -5.98 -2.67 -0.87
CA GLU A 35 -7.20 -1.86 -0.99
C GLU A 35 -7.19 -0.78 0.07
N LEU A 36 -7.30 0.48 -0.38
CA LEU A 36 -7.32 1.63 0.50
C LEU A 36 -8.76 2.08 0.77
N VAL A 37 -9.08 2.32 2.03
CA VAL A 37 -10.43 2.65 2.50
C VAL A 37 -10.39 3.85 3.44
N SER A 38 -11.46 4.63 3.49
CA SER A 38 -11.67 5.70 4.49
C SER A 38 -12.19 5.15 5.82
N ASP A 39 -12.82 3.98 5.82
CA ASP A 39 -13.34 3.31 7.00
C ASP A 39 -13.32 1.78 6.79
N ARG A 40 -12.70 1.04 7.72
CA ARG A 40 -12.59 -0.43 7.66
C ARG A 40 -13.91 -1.15 7.93
N ALA A 41 -14.78 -0.57 8.75
CA ALA A 41 -16.07 -1.17 9.11
C ALA A 41 -17.02 -1.15 7.91
N THR A 42 -17.09 -0.02 7.20
CA THR A 42 -17.96 0.13 6.01
C THR A 42 -17.29 -0.35 4.73
N ARG A 43 -15.96 -0.42 4.71
CA ARG A 43 -15.13 -0.67 3.53
C ARG A 43 -15.32 0.40 2.45
N GLU A 44 -15.68 1.62 2.84
CA GLU A 44 -15.80 2.74 1.90
C GLU A 44 -14.44 3.02 1.24
N PRO A 45 -14.35 2.98 -0.11
CA PRO A 45 -13.08 3.05 -0.78
C PRO A 45 -12.52 4.49 -0.77
N LEU A 46 -11.20 4.61 -0.64
CA LEU A 46 -10.52 5.92 -0.59
C LEU A 46 -10.60 6.69 -1.92
N ALA A 47 -11.06 6.04 -3.00
CA ALA A 47 -11.40 6.63 -4.28
C ALA A 47 -12.58 5.87 -4.92
N PRO A 48 -13.44 6.55 -5.70
CA PRO A 48 -14.57 5.92 -6.38
C PRO A 48 -14.10 4.96 -7.49
N TYR A 49 -14.96 3.99 -7.83
CA TYR A 49 -14.75 3.13 -8.98
C TYR A 49 -14.63 3.96 -10.27
N GLY A 50 -13.63 3.66 -11.11
CA GLY A 50 -13.39 4.41 -12.35
C GLY A 50 -12.64 5.73 -12.16
N GLY A 51 -12.32 6.12 -10.93
CA GLY A 51 -11.79 7.46 -10.62
C GLY A 51 -10.62 7.48 -9.64
N SER A 52 -10.34 8.69 -9.15
CA SER A 52 -9.30 8.99 -8.16
C SER A 52 -9.87 9.91 -7.09
N SER A 53 -9.07 10.26 -6.09
CA SER A 53 -9.42 11.19 -5.01
C SER A 53 -8.21 12.05 -4.63
N PRO A 54 -8.40 13.15 -3.86
CA PRO A 54 -7.30 13.92 -3.32
C PRO A 54 -6.32 13.07 -2.48
N ALA A 55 -6.84 12.11 -1.70
CA ALA A 55 -6.04 11.19 -0.92
C ALA A 55 -5.16 10.29 -1.81
N MET A 56 -5.70 9.78 -2.92
CA MET A 56 -4.93 8.99 -3.87
C MET A 56 -3.86 9.84 -4.59
N ALA A 57 -4.16 11.10 -4.93
CA ALA A 57 -3.17 12.01 -5.52
C ALA A 57 -2.01 12.31 -4.55
N GLU A 58 -2.30 12.44 -3.27
CA GLU A 58 -1.30 12.59 -2.22
C GLU A 58 -0.47 11.33 -2.04
N LEU A 59 -1.09 10.14 -2.01
CA LEU A 59 -0.39 8.85 -1.98
C LEU A 59 0.62 8.76 -3.14
N LEU A 60 0.18 9.04 -4.37
CA LEU A 60 1.04 8.99 -5.55
C LEU A 60 2.20 9.99 -5.47
N THR A 61 1.97 11.17 -4.88
CA THR A 61 3.01 12.17 -4.65
C THR A 61 4.00 11.71 -3.59
N ALA A 62 3.52 11.20 -2.47
CA ALA A 62 4.34 10.64 -1.40
C ALA A 62 5.20 9.48 -1.89
N CYS A 63 4.66 8.57 -2.71
CA CYS A 63 5.43 7.49 -3.35
C CYS A 63 6.62 8.06 -4.13
N LYS A 64 6.39 9.05 -5.00
CA LYS A 64 7.44 9.65 -5.83
C LYS A 64 8.50 10.34 -4.99
N VAL A 65 8.11 11.10 -3.97
CA VAL A 65 9.05 11.76 -3.03
C VAL A 65 9.91 10.74 -2.29
N ASN A 66 9.33 9.58 -1.93
CA ASN A 66 10.05 8.49 -1.28
C ASN A 66 10.78 7.54 -2.26
N GLY A 67 10.91 7.91 -3.55
CA GLY A 67 11.67 7.14 -4.53
C GLY A 67 10.99 5.86 -5.02
N LEU A 68 9.67 5.72 -4.82
CA LEU A 68 8.88 4.60 -5.30
C LEU A 68 8.21 4.94 -6.64
N LEU A 69 8.05 3.93 -7.49
CA LEU A 69 7.25 4.03 -8.72
C LEU A 69 5.86 3.45 -8.46
N PRO A 70 4.83 4.27 -8.23
CA PRO A 70 3.51 3.76 -7.87
C PRO A 70 2.74 3.26 -9.09
N PHE A 71 1.96 2.20 -8.88
CA PHE A 71 0.88 1.82 -9.77
C PHE A 71 -0.41 1.70 -8.96
N THR A 72 -1.41 2.49 -9.32
CA THR A 72 -2.73 2.46 -8.67
C THR A 72 -3.83 2.14 -9.66
N ASN A 73 -4.79 1.32 -9.22
CA ASN A 73 -6.05 1.11 -9.92
C ASN A 73 -7.20 1.54 -8.99
N PHE A 74 -7.73 2.75 -9.23
CA PHE A 74 -8.68 3.42 -8.34
C PHE A 74 -8.12 3.55 -6.91
N ASN A 75 -8.78 2.98 -5.91
CA ASN A 75 -8.36 2.98 -4.51
C ASN A 75 -7.31 1.90 -4.17
N ARG A 76 -6.73 1.23 -5.17
CA ARG A 76 -5.83 0.09 -4.95
C ARG A 76 -4.40 0.43 -5.32
N LEU A 77 -3.46 0.22 -4.41
CA LEU A 77 -2.02 0.27 -4.71
C LEU A 77 -1.51 -1.14 -5.03
N HIS A 78 -0.77 -1.30 -6.12
CA HIS A 78 -0.08 -2.55 -6.43
C HIS A 78 1.38 -2.49 -5.98
N VAL A 79 1.80 -3.52 -5.25
CA VAL A 79 3.19 -3.73 -4.83
C VAL A 79 3.71 -4.94 -5.60
N VAL A 80 4.37 -4.63 -6.72
CA VAL A 80 4.76 -5.61 -7.75
C VAL A 80 6.24 -5.47 -8.12
N PRO A 81 7.18 -5.70 -7.19
CA PRO A 81 8.60 -5.56 -7.48
C PRO A 81 9.09 -6.61 -8.50
N PRO A 82 10.27 -6.39 -9.12
CA PRO A 82 10.91 -7.41 -9.94
C PRO A 82 11.10 -8.72 -9.18
N CYS A 83 11.01 -9.86 -9.87
CA CYS A 83 11.21 -11.18 -9.27
C CYS A 83 12.63 -11.40 -8.70
N THR A 84 13.57 -10.51 -9.03
CA THR A 84 14.98 -10.52 -8.59
C THR A 84 15.24 -9.65 -7.36
N ILE A 85 14.23 -8.98 -6.81
CA ILE A 85 14.40 -8.10 -5.64
C ILE A 85 15.00 -8.89 -4.46
N SER A 86 15.96 -8.27 -3.78
CA SER A 86 16.61 -8.82 -2.59
C SER A 86 15.74 -8.63 -1.34
N VAL A 87 16.11 -9.32 -0.25
CA VAL A 87 15.47 -9.15 1.06
C VAL A 87 15.66 -7.72 1.58
N ASP A 88 16.87 -7.18 1.44
CA ASP A 88 17.23 -5.85 1.95
C ASP A 88 16.48 -4.74 1.18
N GLU A 89 16.44 -4.81 -0.15
CA GLU A 89 15.63 -3.89 -0.97
C GLU A 89 14.14 -3.99 -0.64
N THR A 90 13.65 -5.19 -0.32
CA THR A 90 12.25 -5.38 0.09
C THR A 90 11.97 -4.68 1.41
N HIS A 91 12.87 -4.81 2.40
CA HIS A 91 12.74 -4.12 3.69
C HIS A 91 12.83 -2.60 3.53
N GLU A 92 13.76 -2.12 2.71
CA GLU A 92 13.88 -0.69 2.41
C GLU A 92 12.61 -0.14 1.75
N ALA A 93 12.05 -0.85 0.78
CA ALA A 93 10.80 -0.46 0.11
C ALA A 93 9.60 -0.47 1.08
N LEU A 94 9.53 -1.43 2.00
CA LEU A 94 8.50 -1.47 3.04
C LEU A 94 8.60 -0.28 3.98
N ALA A 95 9.81 0.12 4.39
CA ALA A 95 10.02 1.31 5.21
C ALA A 95 9.65 2.60 4.47
N ARG A 96 9.90 2.67 3.16
CA ARG A 96 9.44 3.80 2.32
C ARG A 96 7.91 3.83 2.22
N LEU A 97 7.25 2.66 2.13
CA LEU A 97 5.79 2.57 2.12
C LEU A 97 5.17 2.99 3.45
N ASP A 98 5.77 2.67 4.60
CA ASP A 98 5.35 3.15 5.92
C ASP A 98 5.30 4.69 5.97
N ALA A 99 6.36 5.37 5.51
CA ALA A 99 6.39 6.82 5.41
C ALA A 99 5.32 7.38 4.45
N VAL A 100 5.03 6.68 3.35
CA VAL A 100 3.98 7.05 2.40
C VAL A 100 2.59 6.94 3.03
N PHE A 101 2.29 5.86 3.74
CA PHE A 101 0.99 5.67 4.35
C PHE A 101 0.76 6.61 5.53
N THR A 102 1.80 6.89 6.32
CA THR A 102 1.76 7.91 7.37
C THR A 102 1.25 9.26 6.84
N ALA A 103 1.64 9.65 5.61
CA ALA A 103 1.20 10.91 5.01
C ALA A 103 -0.30 10.95 4.69
N ILE A 104 -0.92 9.79 4.42
CA ILE A 104 -2.31 9.69 4.01
C ILE A 104 -3.25 9.15 5.10
N ASP A 105 -2.74 8.69 6.24
CA ASP A 105 -3.56 8.15 7.34
C ASP A 105 -4.60 9.14 7.85
N ARG A 106 -4.32 10.44 7.73
CA ARG A 106 -5.26 11.53 8.04
C ARG A 106 -6.56 11.52 7.22
N HIS A 107 -6.62 10.75 6.12
CA HIS A 107 -7.84 10.56 5.32
C HIS A 107 -8.72 9.41 5.83
N TYR A 108 -8.23 8.63 6.80
CA TYR A 108 -9.07 7.66 7.51
C TYR A 108 -10.01 8.37 8.48
N VAL A 109 -11.29 8.01 8.45
CA VAL A 109 -12.36 8.59 9.28
C VAL A 109 -13.13 7.55 10.07
N GLY A 110 -12.83 6.26 9.89
CA GLY A 110 -13.42 5.17 10.67
C GLY A 110 -13.09 5.28 12.15
N SER A 111 -13.99 4.78 13.00
CA SER A 111 -13.86 4.75 14.47
C SER A 111 -13.21 3.47 14.97
#